data_AF-A0A372JYN8-F1
#
_entry.id   AF-A0A372JYN8-F1
#
_cell.length_a   1.000
_cell.length_b   1.000
_cell.length_c   1.000
_cell.angle_alpha   90.00
_cell.angle_beta   90.00
_cell.angle_gamma   90.00
#
_symmetry.space_group_name_H-M   'P 1'
#
loop_
_entity.id
_entity.type
_entity.pdbx_description
1 polymer ?
#
loop_
_entity_poly.entity_id
_entity_poly.type
_entity_poly.pdbx_seq_one_letter_code
_entity_poly.pdbx_strand_id
1 'polypeptide(L)'
;MKNHFMSLQARGAMASLLLVFLSGSVDASVQTNAATEALIDRVVALTEHGDPATLEKTTAGYLIDASTKFNPGVSEDTWTSVRADVNDVISNEIKPGYGEQALLTRHFIEDASFLDDELRHLITIMQDPVMQRWGIAMRNSSTTNYVATLSQQVNNQLWFVVSIVLRRHGLQTADTSRAARQSH
;
A
#
# COMPACT_ATOMS: atom_id res chain seq x y z
N MET A 1 -76.19 7.25 -51.94
CA MET A 1 -76.14 6.46 -53.20
C MET A 1 -74.81 5.70 -53.25
N LYS A 2 -74.89 4.36 -53.34
CA LYS A 2 -73.98 3.34 -53.96
C LYS A 2 -72.47 3.65 -54.00
N ASN A 3 -71.60 2.94 -53.27
CA ASN A 3 -71.05 1.56 -53.44
C ASN A 3 -69.77 1.47 -54.30
N HIS A 4 -68.70 0.90 -53.72
CA HIS A 4 -67.71 -0.10 -54.22
C HIS A 4 -66.39 0.06 -53.41
N PHE A 5 -65.98 -0.78 -52.44
CA PHE A 5 -65.56 -2.21 -52.39
C PHE A 5 -64.23 -2.57 -53.10
N MET A 6 -63.18 -2.78 -52.26
CA MET A 6 -62.02 -3.70 -52.30
C MET A 6 -61.14 -3.87 -53.57
N SER A 7 -59.79 -3.79 -53.44
CA SER A 7 -58.91 -4.95 -53.09
C SER A 7 -57.40 -4.64 -53.10
N LEU A 8 -56.66 -5.28 -52.16
CA LEU A 8 -55.31 -5.90 -52.24
C LEU A 8 -54.11 -5.07 -52.75
N GLN A 9 -53.07 -4.75 -51.97
CA GLN A 9 -51.91 -5.56 -51.50
C GLN A 9 -50.92 -4.50 -50.90
N ALA A 10 -49.94 -4.72 -50.00
CA ALA A 10 -49.36 -5.85 -49.32
C ALA A 10 -48.37 -5.30 -48.26
N ARG A 11 -48.21 -6.04 -47.16
CA ARG A 11 -46.96 -6.22 -46.37
C ARG A 11 -46.30 -4.98 -45.73
N GLY A 12 -46.27 -4.96 -44.40
CA GLY A 12 -45.28 -4.16 -43.67
C GLY A 12 -45.43 -4.17 -42.15
N ALA A 13 -44.72 -5.10 -41.51
CA ALA A 13 -44.18 -5.00 -40.14
C ALA A 13 -45.17 -4.97 -38.94
N MET A 14 -45.70 -6.15 -38.61
CA MET A 14 -45.94 -6.55 -37.21
C MET A 14 -44.71 -7.35 -36.73
N ALA A 15 -43.71 -6.64 -36.22
CA ALA A 15 -42.55 -7.11 -35.43
C ALA A 15 -41.69 -5.85 -35.22
N SER A 16 -41.45 -5.29 -34.04
CA SER A 16 -40.89 -5.95 -32.87
C SER A 16 -41.06 -5.02 -31.68
N LEU A 17 -41.99 -5.33 -30.78
CA LEU A 17 -41.82 -4.96 -29.37
C LEU A 17 -41.03 -6.12 -28.77
N LEU A 18 -39.93 -5.83 -28.06
CA LEU A 18 -38.94 -6.74 -27.43
C LEU A 18 -37.63 -6.86 -28.20
N LEU A 19 -36.70 -5.93 -27.94
CA LEU A 19 -35.24 -6.17 -27.88
C LEU A 19 -34.49 -4.86 -27.51
N VAL A 20 -34.81 -4.28 -26.35
CA VAL A 20 -33.98 -3.21 -25.74
C VAL A 20 -33.79 -3.50 -24.26
N PHE A 21 -33.23 -4.66 -23.91
CA PHE A 21 -32.78 -4.94 -22.53
C PHE A 21 -31.58 -5.90 -22.46
N LEU A 22 -30.72 -5.94 -23.49
CA LEU A 22 -29.51 -6.80 -23.45
C LEU A 22 -28.20 -6.10 -23.80
N SER A 23 -28.22 -4.79 -24.10
CA SER A 23 -26.99 -4.03 -24.41
C SER A 23 -26.57 -3.04 -23.31
N GLY A 24 -27.32 -2.93 -22.21
CA GLY A 24 -27.09 -1.91 -21.16
C GLY A 24 -26.25 -2.37 -19.96
N SER A 25 -25.84 -3.63 -19.91
CA SER A 25 -25.17 -4.21 -18.74
C SER A 25 -23.64 -4.23 -18.83
N VAL A 26 -23.07 -4.26 -20.05
CA VAL A 26 -21.61 -4.27 -20.22
C VAL A 26 -21.03 -2.89 -19.90
N ASP A 27 -21.57 -1.82 -20.48
CA ASP A 27 -21.08 -0.46 -20.26
C ASP A 27 -21.25 0.02 -18.82
N ALA A 28 -22.36 -0.34 -18.16
CA ALA A 28 -22.58 0.01 -16.76
C ALA A 28 -21.57 -0.69 -15.84
N SER A 29 -21.29 -1.98 -16.06
CA SER A 29 -20.31 -2.72 -15.24
C SER A 29 -18.88 -2.23 -15.43
N VAL A 30 -18.49 -1.90 -16.67
CA VAL A 30 -17.16 -1.35 -16.99
C VAL A 30 -17.00 0.06 -16.42
N GLN A 31 -18.05 0.87 -16.48
CA GLN A 31 -18.04 2.23 -15.93
C GLN A 31 -18.05 2.25 -14.40
N THR A 32 -18.77 1.33 -13.75
CA THR A 32 -18.70 1.13 -12.29
C THR A 32 -17.30 0.70 -11.87
N ASN A 33 -16.68 -0.27 -12.55
CA ASN A 33 -15.33 -0.70 -12.24
C ASN A 33 -14.30 0.44 -12.41
N ALA A 34 -14.40 1.23 -13.49
CA ALA A 34 -13.51 2.37 -13.69
C ALA A 34 -13.67 3.47 -12.63
N ALA A 35 -14.90 3.68 -12.13
CA ALA A 35 -15.15 4.64 -11.06
C ALA A 35 -14.57 4.18 -9.72
N THR A 36 -14.71 2.89 -9.39
CA THR A 36 -14.10 2.28 -8.21
C THR A 36 -12.57 2.37 -8.27
N GLU A 37 -11.97 2.00 -9.41
CA GLU A 37 -10.51 2.12 -9.60
C GLU A 37 -10.00 3.56 -9.42
N ALA A 38 -10.73 4.56 -9.92
CA ALA A 38 -10.38 5.95 -9.71
C ALA A 38 -10.42 6.38 -8.23
N LEU A 39 -11.32 5.78 -7.42
CA LEU A 39 -11.34 5.99 -5.98
C LEU A 39 -10.14 5.32 -5.30
N ILE A 40 -9.79 4.10 -5.69
CA ILE A 40 -8.61 3.38 -5.18
C ILE A 40 -7.33 4.19 -5.49
N ASP A 41 -7.15 4.61 -6.74
CA ASP A 41 -6.02 5.45 -7.17
C ASP A 41 -5.93 6.74 -6.35
N ARG A 42 -7.08 7.33 -6.01
CA ARG A 42 -7.11 8.53 -5.18
C ARG A 42 -6.69 8.26 -3.74
N VAL A 43 -7.11 7.14 -3.14
CA VAL A 43 -6.66 6.72 -1.80
C VAL A 43 -5.15 6.47 -1.81
N VAL A 44 -4.66 5.72 -2.79
CA VAL A 44 -3.23 5.43 -2.97
C VAL A 44 -2.41 6.73 -3.06
N ALA A 45 -2.80 7.67 -3.91
CA ALA A 45 -2.11 8.95 -4.05
C ALA A 45 -2.10 9.77 -2.74
N LEU A 46 -3.15 9.68 -1.92
CA LEU A 46 -3.20 10.36 -0.63
C LEU A 46 -2.23 9.72 0.39
N THR A 47 -1.98 8.42 0.32
CA THR A 47 -0.97 7.76 1.18
C THR A 47 0.46 8.15 0.85
N GLU A 48 0.75 8.48 -0.41
CA GLU A 48 2.09 8.91 -0.82
C GLU A 48 2.40 10.34 -0.33
N HIS A 49 1.39 11.14 0.05
CA HIS A 49 1.53 12.53 0.49
C HIS A 49 2.39 13.40 -0.45
N GLY A 50 2.41 13.06 -1.75
CA GLY A 50 3.14 13.79 -2.78
C GLY A 50 4.60 13.37 -3.02
N ASP A 51 5.15 12.43 -2.26
CA ASP A 51 6.45 11.80 -2.57
C ASP A 51 6.36 10.27 -2.49
N PRO A 52 6.09 9.60 -3.63
CA PRO A 52 6.03 8.14 -3.74
C PRO A 52 7.26 7.40 -3.22
N ALA A 53 8.40 8.09 -3.16
CA ALA A 53 9.72 7.55 -2.85
C ALA A 53 10.20 7.82 -1.42
N THR A 54 9.42 8.53 -0.58
CA THR A 54 9.88 8.96 0.75
C THR A 54 10.30 7.78 1.64
N LEU A 55 9.56 6.68 1.62
CA LEU A 55 9.90 5.51 2.42
C LEU A 55 11.16 4.83 1.91
N GLU A 56 11.31 4.69 0.60
CA GLU A 56 12.45 4.02 -0.02
C GLU A 56 13.73 4.81 0.20
N LYS A 57 13.67 6.15 0.15
CA LYS A 57 14.77 7.03 0.56
C LYS A 57 15.15 6.83 2.03
N THR A 58 14.15 6.65 2.90
CA THR A 58 14.38 6.38 4.33
C THR A 58 15.07 5.02 4.53
N THR A 59 14.55 3.97 3.89
CA THR A 59 15.11 2.61 3.94
C THR A 59 16.51 2.56 3.35
N ALA A 60 16.74 3.21 2.20
CA ALA A 60 18.06 3.34 1.60
C ALA A 60 19.03 4.05 2.54
N GLY A 61 18.57 5.07 3.26
CA GLY A 61 19.35 5.75 4.30
C GLY A 61 19.87 4.79 5.38
N TYR A 62 19.03 3.88 5.88
CA TYR A 62 19.45 2.85 6.84
C TYR A 62 20.48 1.88 6.25
N LEU A 63 20.32 1.49 4.98
CA LEU A 63 21.26 0.60 4.30
C LEU A 63 22.63 1.28 4.10
N ILE A 64 22.64 2.57 3.77
CA ILE A 64 23.87 3.38 3.68
C ILE A 64 24.54 3.45 5.06
N ASP A 65 23.80 3.80 6.11
CA ASP A 65 24.33 3.90 7.47
C ASP A 65 24.92 2.58 7.96
N ALA A 66 24.24 1.46 7.69
CA ALA A 66 24.75 0.13 8.00
C ALA A 66 26.04 -0.19 7.21
N SER A 67 26.13 0.26 5.96
CA SER A 67 27.28 0.02 5.07
C SER A 67 28.55 0.76 5.52
N THR A 68 28.42 1.89 6.22
CA THR A 68 29.58 2.65 6.74
C THR A 68 30.48 1.80 7.66
N LYS A 69 29.88 0.89 8.43
CA LYS A 69 30.60 0.00 9.38
C LYS A 69 31.61 -0.92 8.70
N PHE A 70 31.38 -1.25 7.42
CA PHE A 70 32.26 -2.09 6.63
C PHE A 70 33.31 -1.29 5.85
N ASN A 71 33.24 0.04 5.89
CA ASN A 71 34.04 0.96 5.08
C ASN A 71 34.61 2.12 5.93
N PRO A 72 35.38 1.84 7.01
CA PRO A 72 35.78 2.84 8.00
C PRO A 72 36.75 3.92 7.49
N GLY A 73 37.34 3.73 6.30
CA GLY A 73 38.28 4.69 5.69
C GLY A 73 37.64 5.69 4.72
N VAL A 74 36.33 5.60 4.48
CA VAL A 74 35.60 6.50 3.57
C VAL A 74 35.14 7.74 4.32
N SER A 75 35.34 8.92 3.75
CA SER A 75 34.97 10.20 4.38
C SER A 75 33.46 10.43 4.40
N GLU A 76 33.01 11.28 5.32
CA GLU A 76 31.61 11.70 5.44
C GLU A 76 31.11 12.43 4.17
N ASP A 77 31.97 13.22 3.51
CA ASP A 77 31.65 13.88 2.25
C ASP A 77 31.30 12.86 1.15
N THR A 78 32.04 11.76 1.05
CA THR A 78 31.73 10.69 0.10
C THR A 78 30.39 10.03 0.42
N TRP A 79 30.11 9.76 1.70
CA TRP A 79 28.81 9.19 2.11
C TRP A 79 27.64 10.15 1.86
N THR A 80 27.87 11.45 2.00
CA THR A 80 26.89 12.48 1.66
C THR A 80 26.59 12.47 0.16
N SER A 81 27.62 12.37 -0.69
CA SER A 81 27.45 12.23 -2.14
C SER A 81 26.69 10.94 -2.50
N VAL A 82 27.08 9.80 -1.91
CA VAL A 82 26.39 8.51 -2.14
C VAL A 82 24.91 8.60 -1.79
N ARG A 83 24.56 9.24 -0.67
CA ARG A 83 23.17 9.42 -0.27
C ARG A 83 22.40 10.31 -1.25
N ALA A 84 23.02 11.38 -1.75
CA ALA A 84 22.41 12.23 -2.76
C ALA A 84 22.14 11.46 -4.07
N ASP A 85 23.13 10.71 -4.56
CA ASP A 85 23.02 9.92 -5.78
C ASP A 85 21.93 8.83 -5.65
N VAL A 86 21.91 8.11 -4.52
CA VAL A 86 20.89 7.09 -4.25
C VAL A 86 19.50 7.71 -4.18
N ASN A 87 19.33 8.86 -3.51
CA ASN A 87 18.05 9.55 -3.43
C ASN A 87 17.57 10.05 -4.80
N ASP A 88 18.48 10.50 -5.67
CA ASP A 88 18.18 10.90 -7.04
C ASP A 88 17.70 9.69 -7.87
N VAL A 89 18.45 8.59 -7.84
CA VAL A 89 18.05 7.33 -8.52
C VAL A 89 16.67 6.88 -8.06
N ILE A 90 16.43 6.83 -6.75
CA ILE A 90 15.13 6.42 -6.21
C ILE A 90 14.01 7.36 -6.69
N SER A 91 14.24 8.68 -6.68
CA SER A 91 13.24 9.66 -7.11
C SER A 91 12.88 9.55 -8.60
N ASN A 92 13.86 9.14 -9.43
CA ASN A 92 13.67 9.01 -10.88
C ASN A 92 13.08 7.65 -11.29
N GLU A 93 13.34 6.59 -10.52
CA GLU A 93 12.88 5.23 -10.83
C GLU A 93 11.52 4.90 -10.18
N ILE A 94 11.24 5.43 -8.99
CA ILE A 94 9.97 5.16 -8.30
C ILE A 94 8.89 6.13 -8.79
N LYS A 95 7.98 5.59 -9.59
CA LYS A 95 6.82 6.32 -10.10
C LYS A 95 5.70 6.40 -9.05
N PRO A 96 4.84 7.43 -9.11
CA PRO A 96 3.60 7.46 -8.34
C PRO A 96 2.79 6.18 -8.51
N GLY A 97 2.28 5.65 -7.40
CA GLY A 97 1.53 4.39 -7.34
C GLY A 97 2.38 3.12 -7.23
N TYR A 98 3.72 3.23 -7.27
CA TYR A 98 4.65 2.09 -7.26
C TYR A 98 5.60 2.07 -6.05
N GLY A 99 5.54 3.07 -5.17
CA GLY A 99 6.21 2.99 -3.87
C GLY A 99 5.58 1.90 -2.98
N GLU A 100 6.35 1.38 -2.04
CA GLU A 100 5.95 0.35 -1.07
C GLU A 100 4.63 0.72 -0.39
N GLN A 101 4.50 1.97 0.06
CA GLN A 101 3.28 2.45 0.71
C GLN A 101 2.06 2.42 -0.22
N ALA A 102 2.24 2.80 -1.48
CA ALA A 102 1.17 2.76 -2.47
C ALA A 102 0.74 1.33 -2.79
N LEU A 103 1.71 0.43 -2.98
CA LEU A 103 1.46 -0.99 -3.28
C LEU A 103 0.76 -1.69 -2.11
N LEU A 104 1.22 -1.45 -0.87
CA LEU A 104 0.57 -1.98 0.33
C LEU A 104 -0.84 -1.43 0.50
N THR A 105 -1.03 -0.14 0.28
CA THR A 105 -2.36 0.49 0.39
C THR A 105 -3.34 -0.11 -0.59
N ARG A 106 -2.95 -0.25 -1.86
CA ARG A 106 -3.80 -0.89 -2.87
C ARG A 106 -4.13 -2.33 -2.47
N HIS A 107 -3.12 -3.10 -2.05
CA HIS A 107 -3.34 -4.47 -1.60
C HIS A 107 -4.34 -4.57 -0.43
N PHE A 108 -4.23 -3.70 0.58
CA PHE A 108 -5.18 -3.70 1.71
C PHE A 108 -6.61 -3.37 1.28
N ILE A 109 -6.77 -2.42 0.35
CA ILE A 109 -8.08 -2.04 -0.17
C ILE A 109 -8.73 -3.20 -0.91
N GLU A 110 -7.96 -3.87 -1.78
CA GLU A 110 -8.40 -5.01 -2.58
C GLU A 110 -8.74 -6.22 -1.68
N ASP A 111 -7.88 -6.56 -0.73
CA ASP A 111 -8.06 -7.69 0.19
C ASP A 111 -9.29 -7.51 1.08
N ALA A 112 -9.49 -6.30 1.61
CA ALA A 112 -10.66 -5.98 2.44
C ALA A 112 -11.94 -5.73 1.62
N SER A 113 -11.86 -5.67 0.29
CA SER A 113 -13.01 -5.47 -0.60
C SER A 113 -13.84 -4.22 -0.26
N PHE A 114 -13.18 -3.08 -0.04
CA PHE A 114 -13.84 -1.83 0.29
C PHE A 114 -14.89 -1.43 -0.75
N LEU A 115 -16.06 -1.00 -0.27
CA LEU A 115 -17.11 -0.45 -1.11
C LEU A 115 -16.82 1.01 -1.49
N ASP A 116 -17.44 1.44 -2.58
CA ASP A 116 -17.33 2.78 -3.16
C ASP A 116 -17.59 3.93 -2.15
N ASP A 117 -18.57 3.78 -1.27
CA ASP A 117 -18.89 4.74 -0.22
C ASP A 117 -17.86 4.73 0.91
N GLU A 118 -17.33 3.57 1.27
CA GLU A 118 -16.24 3.42 2.24
C GLU A 118 -14.94 4.04 1.71
N LEU A 119 -14.63 3.87 0.42
CA LEU A 119 -13.49 4.52 -0.24
C LEU A 119 -13.63 6.04 -0.22
N ARG A 120 -14.81 6.59 -0.53
CA ARG A 120 -15.07 8.05 -0.44
C ARG A 120 -14.94 8.57 0.99
N HIS A 121 -15.39 7.78 1.97
CA HIS A 121 -15.23 8.12 3.38
C HIS A 121 -13.75 8.12 3.80
N LEU A 122 -12.99 7.09 3.40
CA LEU A 122 -11.56 6.98 3.63
C LEU A 122 -10.79 8.16 3.01
N ILE A 123 -11.11 8.54 1.78
CA ILE A 123 -10.56 9.73 1.12
C ILE A 123 -10.79 10.98 1.98
N THR A 124 -12.00 11.14 2.52
CA THR A 124 -12.34 12.29 3.36
C THR A 124 -11.51 12.32 4.64
N ILE A 125 -11.36 11.17 5.32
CA ILE A 125 -10.52 11.03 6.51
C ILE A 125 -9.06 11.37 6.18
N MET A 126 -8.54 10.86 5.08
CA MET A 126 -7.13 11.05 4.69
C MET A 126 -6.82 12.48 4.23
N GLN A 127 -7.83 13.21 3.76
CA GLN A 127 -7.71 14.64 3.43
C GLN A 127 -7.79 15.54 4.67
N ASP A 128 -8.23 15.01 5.82
CA ASP A 128 -8.30 15.79 7.05
C ASP A 128 -6.89 16.29 7.46
N PRO A 129 -6.73 17.60 7.78
CA PRO A 129 -5.42 18.17 8.12
C PRO A 129 -4.76 17.55 9.37
N VAL A 130 -5.54 17.03 10.32
CA VAL A 130 -5.01 16.29 11.48
C VAL A 130 -4.45 14.96 11.02
N MET A 131 -5.19 14.23 10.18
CA MET A 131 -4.73 12.95 9.64
C MET A 131 -3.49 13.10 8.76
N GLN A 132 -3.41 14.16 7.97
CA GLN A 132 -2.20 14.44 7.19
C GLN A 132 -0.98 14.70 8.07
N ARG A 133 -1.12 15.52 9.12
CA ARG A 133 -0.05 15.76 10.09
C ARG A 133 0.34 14.49 10.84
N TRP A 134 -0.64 13.67 11.20
CA TRP A 134 -0.40 12.37 11.82
C TRP A 134 0.40 11.44 10.91
N GLY A 135 0.02 11.31 9.64
CA GLY A 135 0.73 10.49 8.65
C GLY A 135 2.18 10.96 8.41
N ILE A 136 2.42 12.27 8.40
CA ILE A 136 3.78 12.84 8.32
C ILE A 136 4.58 12.50 9.60
N ALA A 137 4.00 12.69 10.78
CA ALA A 137 4.66 12.41 12.05
C ALA A 137 5.06 10.94 12.20
N MET A 138 4.21 10.01 11.76
CA MET A 138 4.45 8.57 11.80
C MET A 138 5.62 8.12 10.92
N ARG A 139 5.90 8.83 9.82
CA ARG A 139 6.95 8.49 8.84
C ARG A 139 8.24 9.28 9.03
N ASN A 140 8.25 10.22 9.96
CA ASN A 140 9.46 10.97 10.30
C ASN A 140 10.54 9.99 10.78
N SER A 141 11.77 10.15 10.29
CA SER A 141 12.91 9.29 10.62
C SER A 141 13.13 9.15 12.13
N SER A 142 12.91 10.21 12.91
CA SER A 142 12.97 10.15 14.38
C SER A 142 11.92 9.21 14.98
N THR A 143 10.69 9.25 14.47
CA THR A 143 9.61 8.35 14.88
C THR A 143 9.93 6.91 14.48
N THR A 144 10.39 6.68 13.25
CA THR A 144 10.79 5.35 12.77
C THR A 144 11.91 4.76 13.62
N ASN A 145 12.93 5.54 13.97
CA ASN A 145 14.01 5.14 14.88
C ASN A 145 13.49 4.80 16.28
N TYR A 146 12.54 5.59 16.77
CA TYR A 146 11.91 5.33 18.06
C TYR A 146 11.09 4.03 18.05
N VAL A 147 10.31 3.78 16.99
CA VAL A 147 9.57 2.52 16.81
C VAL A 147 10.50 1.31 16.73
N ALA A 148 11.65 1.43 16.05
CA ALA A 148 12.66 0.38 16.00
C ALA A 148 13.23 0.08 17.39
N THR A 149 13.54 1.13 18.17
CA THR A 149 14.03 1.01 19.55
C THR A 149 12.99 0.31 20.45
N LEU A 150 11.72 0.74 20.36
CA LEU A 150 10.62 0.11 21.09
C LEU A 150 10.44 -1.37 20.71
N SER A 151 10.48 -1.68 19.42
CA SER A 151 10.36 -3.05 18.91
C SER A 151 11.46 -3.95 19.48
N GLN A 152 12.70 -3.44 19.55
CA GLN A 152 13.81 -4.18 20.17
C GLN A 152 13.58 -4.40 21.67
N GLN A 153 13.11 -3.39 22.40
CA GLN A 153 12.81 -3.52 23.83
C GLN A 153 11.71 -4.57 24.08
N VAL A 154 10.62 -4.52 23.33
CA VAL A 154 9.52 -5.48 23.43
C VAL A 154 9.99 -6.89 23.05
N ASN A 155 10.77 -7.04 21.98
CA ASN A 155 11.32 -8.33 21.58
C ASN A 155 12.21 -8.93 22.67
N ASN A 156 13.05 -8.12 23.32
CA ASN A 156 13.89 -8.59 24.44
C ASN A 156 13.03 -9.07 25.62
N GLN A 157 11.94 -8.36 25.95
CA GLN A 157 11.01 -8.78 27.00
C GLN A 157 10.31 -10.09 26.65
N LEU A 158 9.82 -10.23 25.42
CA LEU A 158 9.21 -11.46 24.94
C LEU A 158 10.20 -12.63 24.96
N TRP A 159 11.44 -12.39 24.53
CA TRP A 159 12.49 -13.39 24.56
C TRP A 159 12.79 -13.88 25.98
N PHE A 160 12.80 -12.96 26.95
CA PHE A 160 12.93 -13.31 28.37
C PHE A 160 11.76 -14.17 28.88
N VAL A 161 10.52 -13.80 28.54
CA VAL A 161 9.32 -14.56 28.92
C VAL A 161 9.34 -15.96 28.30
N VAL A 162 9.61 -16.06 27.00
CA VAL A 162 9.73 -17.34 26.29
C VAL A 162 10.84 -18.19 26.94
N SER A 163 11.97 -17.60 27.28
CA SER A 163 13.09 -18.31 27.90
C SER A 163 12.78 -18.81 29.32
N ILE A 164 11.93 -18.12 30.08
CA ILE A 164 11.43 -18.64 31.36
C ILE A 164 10.58 -19.89 31.13
N VAL A 165 9.65 -19.83 30.18
CA VAL A 165 8.75 -20.96 29.88
C VAL A 165 9.54 -22.16 29.36
N LEU A 166 10.44 -21.96 28.40
CA LEU A 166 11.29 -23.02 27.87
C LEU A 166 12.10 -23.72 28.97
N ARG A 167 12.73 -22.95 29.87
CA ARG A 167 13.48 -23.51 31.01
C ARG A 167 12.59 -24.28 31.98
N ARG A 168 11.37 -23.81 32.26
CA ARG A 168 10.39 -24.55 33.09
C ARG A 168 10.03 -25.91 32.49
N HIS A 169 10.11 -26.05 31.18
CA HIS A 169 9.89 -27.31 30.45
C HIS A 169 11.18 -28.09 30.16
N GLY A 170 12.32 -27.70 30.75
CA GLY A 170 13.60 -28.39 30.58
C GLY A 170 14.29 -28.15 29.22
N LEU A 171 13.82 -27.17 28.44
CA LEU A 171 14.39 -26.83 27.14
C LEU A 171 15.50 -25.79 27.27
N GLN A 172 16.54 -25.92 26.44
CA GLN A 172 17.67 -24.98 26.40
C GLN A 172 17.29 -23.69 25.66
N THR A 173 17.90 -22.58 26.08
CA THR A 173 17.72 -21.24 25.50
C THR A 173 19.09 -20.68 25.06
N ALA A 174 19.13 -19.77 24.08
CA ALA A 174 20.39 -19.32 23.46
C ALA A 174 21.43 -18.71 24.44
N ASP A 175 20.96 -18.15 25.55
CA ASP A 175 21.74 -17.66 26.68
C ASP A 175 22.37 -18.81 27.50
N THR A 176 21.69 -19.95 27.64
CA THR A 176 22.27 -21.15 28.27
C THR A 176 23.32 -21.85 27.39
N SER A 177 23.16 -21.80 26.07
CA SER A 177 24.13 -22.35 25.11
C SER A 177 25.47 -21.58 25.09
N ARG A 178 25.42 -20.27 25.36
CA ARG A 178 26.61 -19.40 25.45
C ARG A 178 27.43 -19.67 26.73
N ALA A 179 26.76 -19.88 27.86
CA ALA A 179 27.43 -20.22 29.12
C ALA A 179 28.15 -21.58 29.02
N ALA A 180 27.54 -22.58 28.37
CA ALA A 180 28.15 -23.90 28.18
C ALA A 180 29.39 -23.88 27.25
N ARG A 181 29.50 -22.91 26.34
CA ARG A 181 30.68 -22.76 25.45
C ARG A 181 31.83 -21.98 26.09
N GLN A 182 31.58 -21.23 27.17
CA GLN A 182 32.62 -20.49 27.90
C GLN A 182 33.25 -21.30 29.03
N SER A 183 32.67 -22.46 29.36
CA SER A 183 33.14 -23.38 30.41
C SER A 183 34.01 -24.53 29.88
N HIS A 184 34.51 -24.45 28.64
CA HIS A 184 35.38 -25.44 28.01
C HIS A 184 36.70 -24.82 27.56
#